data_AF-A0A2J8AKB2-F1
#
_entry.id   AF-A0A2J8AKB2-F1
#
_cell.length_a   1.000
_cell.length_b   1.000
_cell.length_c   1.000
_cell.angle_alpha   90.00
_cell.angle_beta   90.00
_cell.angle_gamma   90.00
#
_symmetry.space_group_name_H-M   'P 1'
#
loop_
_entity.id
_entity.type
_entity.pdbx_description
1 polymer ?
#
loop_
_entity_poly.entity_id
_entity_poly.type
_entity_poly.pdbx_seq_one_letter_code
_entity_poly.pdbx_strand_id
1 'polypeptide(L)'
;MARPAMLIAALSFILALVTVHAGPQTGIYEEFPFCQCQKAQSAYSLAPTVSALGGSKFCFKLNVKAPAGATGYCATKADLKKIESDCGLTTSALKMEFYADDAQRRRITGVALMPAGSSTFKFLSPTWGAVGEDTVKATPLKWSKEQAAGGKVCLELDDGTTLGSFCKGATDSDSTCWANIFDDTKNCCPLFASAL
;
A
#
# COMPACT_ATOMS: atom_id res chain seq x y z
N MET A 1 72.69 28.08 -2.18
CA MET A 1 71.51 27.99 -1.30
C MET A 1 70.27 27.83 -2.17
N ALA A 2 69.79 26.59 -2.33
CA ALA A 2 68.60 26.26 -3.12
C ALA A 2 67.44 25.93 -2.17
N ARG A 3 66.28 26.56 -2.36
CA ARG A 3 65.04 26.24 -1.64
C ARG A 3 64.26 25.19 -2.45
N PRO A 4 63.78 24.09 -1.85
CA PRO A 4 62.93 23.14 -2.55
C PRO A 4 61.47 23.59 -2.54
N ALA A 5 60.78 23.33 -3.64
CA ALA A 5 59.34 23.53 -3.81
C ALA A 5 58.55 22.49 -3.02
N MET A 6 57.53 22.95 -2.29
CA MET A 6 56.58 22.11 -1.55
C MET A 6 55.34 21.91 -2.41
N LEU A 7 55.19 20.72 -3.02
CA LEU A 7 53.94 20.28 -3.65
C LEU A 7 52.98 19.80 -2.54
N ILE A 8 51.82 20.44 -2.42
CA ILE A 8 50.71 19.94 -1.59
C ILE A 8 49.85 19.04 -2.48
N ALA A 9 49.89 17.73 -2.24
CA ALA A 9 49.00 16.77 -2.88
C ALA A 9 47.67 16.72 -2.12
N ALA A 10 46.60 17.22 -2.74
CA ALA A 10 45.24 17.14 -2.19
C ALA A 10 44.70 15.71 -2.36
N LEU A 11 44.56 14.97 -1.25
CA LEU A 11 43.84 13.70 -1.22
C LEU A 11 42.34 13.95 -1.45
N SER A 12 41.83 13.49 -2.58
CA SER A 12 40.40 13.47 -2.89
C SER A 12 39.76 12.23 -2.24
N PHE A 13 38.89 12.45 -1.25
CA PHE A 13 38.06 11.41 -0.64
C PHE A 13 36.90 11.11 -1.61
N ILE A 14 36.97 9.97 -2.31
CA ILE A 14 35.87 9.52 -3.18
C ILE A 14 34.82 8.85 -2.29
N LEU A 15 33.71 9.55 -2.08
CA LEU A 15 32.49 9.00 -1.47
C LEU A 15 31.83 8.06 -2.50
N ALA A 16 32.00 6.75 -2.32
CA ALA A 16 31.31 5.77 -3.15
C ALA A 16 29.81 5.77 -2.78
N LEU A 17 28.96 6.34 -3.63
CA LEU A 17 27.52 6.12 -3.56
C LEU A 17 27.25 4.64 -3.86
N VAL A 18 26.76 3.91 -2.86
CA VAL A 18 26.13 2.61 -3.07
C VAL A 18 24.76 2.89 -3.70
N THR A 19 24.65 2.72 -5.01
CA THR A 19 23.36 2.75 -5.69
C THR A 19 22.65 1.43 -5.41
N VAL A 20 21.62 1.47 -4.55
CA VAL A 20 20.68 0.37 -4.38
C VAL A 20 19.92 0.23 -5.69
N HIS A 21 20.18 -0.84 -6.42
CA HIS A 21 19.37 -1.22 -7.58
C HIS A 21 18.04 -1.76 -7.06
N ALA A 22 16.96 -1.00 -7.25
CA ALA A 22 15.65 -1.61 -7.39
C ALA A 22 15.74 -2.58 -8.57
N GLY A 23 15.59 -3.88 -8.31
CA GLY A 23 15.61 -4.88 -9.37
C GLY A 23 14.57 -4.54 -10.45
N PRO A 24 14.87 -4.80 -11.74
CA PRO A 24 13.95 -4.48 -12.83
C PRO A 24 12.67 -5.28 -12.65
N GLN A 25 11.55 -4.56 -12.55
CA GLN A 25 10.23 -5.18 -12.51
C GLN A 25 9.94 -5.80 -13.87
N THR A 26 9.48 -7.05 -13.88
CA THR A 26 9.35 -7.85 -15.10
C THR A 26 8.00 -7.68 -15.81
N GLY A 27 7.16 -6.76 -15.31
CA GLY A 27 5.81 -6.49 -15.81
C GLY A 27 5.73 -5.33 -16.79
N ILE A 28 4.65 -5.30 -17.59
CA ILE A 28 4.34 -4.21 -18.54
C ILE A 28 3.94 -2.88 -17.87
N TYR A 29 3.79 -2.88 -16.54
CA TYR A 29 3.49 -1.70 -15.74
C TYR A 29 4.65 -1.48 -14.76
N GLU A 30 5.29 -0.32 -14.84
CA GLU A 30 6.55 -0.02 -14.13
C GLU A 30 6.35 0.61 -12.74
N GLU A 31 5.10 0.92 -12.36
CA GLU A 31 4.78 1.56 -11.08
C GLU A 31 3.65 0.82 -10.35
N PHE A 32 3.80 0.66 -9.03
CA PHE A 32 2.75 0.09 -8.18
C PHE A 32 1.48 0.94 -8.34
N PRO A 33 0.28 0.37 -8.50
CA PRO A 33 -0.14 -1.03 -8.31
C PRO A 33 0.04 -2.03 -9.47
N PHE A 34 1.00 -1.80 -10.38
CA PHE A 34 1.35 -2.69 -11.50
C PHE A 34 0.14 -3.16 -12.34
N CYS A 35 -0.81 -2.25 -12.56
CA CYS A 35 -2.01 -2.50 -13.36
C CYS A 35 -2.43 -1.28 -14.17
N GLN A 36 -3.16 -1.52 -15.25
CA GLN A 36 -3.91 -0.48 -15.95
C GLN A 36 -5.24 -0.26 -15.24
N CYS A 37 -5.26 0.75 -14.37
CA CYS A 37 -6.40 1.07 -13.53
C CYS A 37 -6.52 2.58 -13.29
N GLN A 38 -7.70 3.06 -12.91
CA GLN A 38 -7.87 4.45 -12.45
C GLN A 38 -7.41 4.59 -10.98
N LYS A 39 -6.37 5.40 -10.75
CA LYS A 39 -5.66 5.55 -9.45
C LYS A 39 -6.16 6.73 -8.57
N ALA A 40 -6.98 7.64 -9.08
CA ALA A 40 -7.24 8.94 -8.40
C ALA A 40 -8.59 9.07 -7.69
N GLN A 41 -9.63 8.36 -8.14
CA GLN A 41 -10.97 8.45 -7.57
C GLN A 41 -11.38 7.10 -6.97
N SER A 42 -12.03 7.12 -5.81
CA SER A 42 -12.52 5.91 -5.16
C SER A 42 -13.57 6.20 -4.11
N ALA A 43 -14.50 5.26 -3.91
CA ALA A 43 -15.40 5.22 -2.77
C ALA A 43 -14.70 4.83 -1.46
N TYR A 44 -13.42 4.43 -1.50
CA TYR A 44 -12.64 4.00 -0.35
C TYR A 44 -11.42 4.89 -0.15
N SER A 45 -10.90 4.91 1.07
CA SER A 45 -9.57 5.41 1.40
C SER A 45 -9.01 4.69 2.61
N LEU A 46 -7.73 4.86 2.90
CA LEU A 46 -7.13 4.41 4.15
C LEU A 46 -7.06 5.53 5.17
N ALA A 47 -6.97 5.17 6.45
CA ALA A 47 -6.51 6.08 7.48
C ALA A 47 -5.04 6.46 7.21
N PRO A 48 -4.64 7.71 7.55
CA PRO A 48 -3.29 8.19 7.25
C PRO A 48 -2.20 7.49 8.08
N THR A 49 -2.56 6.81 9.17
CA THR A 49 -1.61 6.16 10.08
C THR A 49 -2.00 4.71 10.32
N VAL A 50 -1.02 3.83 10.32
CA VAL A 50 -1.17 2.41 10.65
C VAL A 50 -1.28 2.24 12.16
N SER A 51 -2.13 1.33 12.62
CA SER A 51 -2.25 0.99 14.03
C SER A 51 -1.52 -0.31 14.35
N ALA A 52 -0.49 -0.26 15.19
CA ALA A 52 0.14 -1.46 15.74
C ALA A 52 -0.69 -1.99 16.93
N LEU A 53 -1.23 -3.21 16.82
CA LEU A 53 -2.08 -3.81 17.86
C LEU A 53 -1.31 -4.72 18.84
N GLY A 54 0.03 -4.72 18.76
CA GLY A 54 0.88 -5.68 19.46
C GLY A 54 0.96 -7.03 18.74
N GLY A 55 1.92 -7.88 19.14
CA GLY A 55 2.13 -9.21 18.54
C GLY A 55 2.43 -9.15 17.04
N SER A 56 3.28 -8.20 16.62
CA SER A 56 3.73 -8.03 15.22
C SER A 56 2.59 -7.84 14.21
N LYS A 57 1.46 -7.29 14.66
CA LYS A 57 0.24 -7.02 13.86
C LYS A 57 0.07 -5.53 13.55
N PHE A 58 0.03 -5.20 12.27
CA PHE A 58 -0.08 -3.83 11.77
C PHE A 58 -1.36 -3.64 10.97
N CYS A 59 -2.26 -2.78 11.42
CA CYS A 59 -3.62 -2.67 10.90
C CYS A 59 -3.86 -1.35 10.15
N PHE A 60 -4.37 -1.50 8.93
CA PHE A 60 -4.82 -0.44 8.04
C PHE A 60 -6.33 -0.32 8.15
N LYS A 61 -6.80 0.85 8.59
CA LYS A 61 -8.23 1.12 8.70
C LYS A 61 -8.75 1.68 7.38
N LEU A 62 -9.81 1.07 6.86
CA LEU A 62 -10.51 1.56 5.68
C LEU A 62 -11.54 2.63 6.09
N ASN A 63 -11.63 3.66 5.27
CA ASN A 63 -12.64 4.70 5.31
C ASN A 63 -13.43 4.66 4.00
N VAL A 64 -14.68 5.09 4.02
CA VAL A 64 -15.51 5.19 2.82
C VAL A 64 -15.68 6.67 2.47
N LYS A 65 -15.20 7.06 1.29
CA LYS A 65 -15.39 8.39 0.69
C LYS A 65 -16.73 8.43 -0.07
N ALA A 66 -17.81 8.36 0.69
CA ALA A 66 -19.15 8.78 0.30
C ALA A 66 -19.92 9.02 1.61
N PRO A 67 -20.82 10.02 1.71
CA PRO A 67 -21.41 10.34 2.99
C PRO A 67 -22.26 9.16 3.42
N ALA A 68 -21.91 8.52 4.53
CA ALA A 68 -22.77 7.51 5.13
C ALA A 68 -24.15 8.16 5.34
N GLY A 69 -25.19 7.61 4.68
CA GLY A 69 -26.54 8.18 4.74
C GLY A 69 -26.85 9.32 3.75
N ALA A 70 -26.01 9.59 2.74
CA ALA A 70 -26.38 10.55 1.69
C ALA A 70 -27.52 10.02 0.82
N THR A 71 -28.73 10.50 1.11
CA THR A 71 -29.93 10.28 0.29
C THR A 71 -30.11 11.34 -0.80
N GLY A 72 -29.24 12.36 -0.83
CA GLY A 72 -29.34 13.49 -1.75
C GLY A 72 -29.24 13.08 -3.22
N TYR A 73 -29.78 13.94 -4.10
CA TYR A 73 -29.82 13.72 -5.54
C TYR A 73 -28.45 13.38 -6.14
N CYS A 74 -27.39 14.08 -5.72
CA CYS A 74 -26.02 13.83 -6.20
C CYS A 74 -25.46 12.45 -5.81
N ALA A 75 -25.96 11.84 -4.73
CA ALA A 75 -25.49 10.55 -4.23
C ALA A 75 -26.32 9.36 -4.76
N THR A 76 -27.57 9.60 -5.16
CA THR A 76 -28.52 8.52 -5.48
C THR A 76 -29.15 8.59 -6.88
N LYS A 77 -29.05 9.74 -7.57
CA LYS A 77 -29.79 10.02 -8.82
C LYS A 77 -29.01 10.79 -9.89
N ALA A 78 -27.96 11.53 -9.54
CA ALA A 78 -27.16 12.21 -10.53
C ALA A 78 -26.33 11.20 -11.32
N ASP A 79 -26.33 11.34 -12.66
CA ASP A 79 -25.39 10.65 -13.54
C ASP A 79 -23.98 11.22 -13.32
N LEU A 80 -23.33 10.79 -12.23
CA LEU A 80 -21.94 11.11 -11.93
C LEU A 80 -20.96 10.52 -12.98
N LYS A 81 -21.47 9.69 -13.90
CA LYS A 81 -20.80 9.24 -15.12
C LYS A 81 -20.17 10.36 -15.95
N LYS A 82 -20.59 11.61 -15.78
CA LYS A 82 -20.01 12.77 -16.47
C LYS A 82 -18.72 13.33 -15.84
N ILE A 83 -18.26 12.80 -14.70
CA ILE A 83 -16.95 13.15 -14.10
C ILE A 83 -16.01 11.93 -14.25
N GLU A 84 -15.73 11.53 -15.49
CA GLU A 84 -14.61 10.70 -16.02
C GLU A 84 -14.17 9.40 -15.30
N SER A 85 -14.81 8.97 -14.21
CA SER A 85 -14.45 7.74 -13.49
C SER A 85 -15.62 7.21 -12.65
N ASP A 86 -16.00 5.94 -12.86
CA ASP A 86 -17.01 5.24 -12.06
C ASP A 86 -16.46 4.81 -10.68
N CYS A 87 -15.18 5.06 -10.39
CA CYS A 87 -14.52 4.55 -9.20
C CYS A 87 -15.05 5.13 -7.88
N GLY A 88 -15.59 6.34 -7.91
CA GLY A 88 -16.30 6.95 -6.78
C GLY A 88 -17.65 6.28 -6.45
N LEU A 89 -18.19 5.46 -7.36
CA LEU A 89 -19.50 4.81 -7.23
C LEU A 89 -19.43 3.36 -6.79
N THR A 90 -18.23 2.78 -6.74
CA THR A 90 -17.99 1.37 -6.38
C THR A 90 -18.67 1.02 -5.05
N THR A 91 -19.38 -0.11 -5.01
CA THR A 91 -20.20 -0.55 -3.87
C THR A 91 -19.55 -1.62 -3.01
N SER A 92 -18.45 -2.18 -3.49
CA SER A 92 -17.72 -3.27 -2.85
C SER A 92 -16.20 -3.07 -2.91
N ALA A 93 -15.51 -3.59 -1.90
CA ALA A 93 -14.07 -3.73 -1.86
C ALA A 93 -13.71 -5.22 -2.01
N LEU A 94 -13.12 -5.59 -3.14
CA LEU A 94 -12.81 -6.97 -3.50
C LEU A 94 -11.54 -7.46 -2.81
N LYS A 95 -10.46 -6.69 -2.93
CA LYS A 95 -9.13 -7.01 -2.41
C LYS A 95 -8.35 -5.73 -2.11
N MET A 96 -7.34 -5.87 -1.30
CA MET A 96 -6.33 -4.84 -1.07
C MET A 96 -4.95 -5.42 -1.36
N GLU A 97 -4.10 -4.65 -2.01
CA GLU A 97 -2.72 -5.04 -2.29
C GLU A 97 -1.77 -4.02 -1.64
N PHE A 98 -0.61 -4.49 -1.20
CA PHE A 98 0.41 -3.69 -0.53
C PHE A 98 1.71 -3.81 -1.30
N TYR A 99 2.43 -2.69 -1.41
CA TYR A 99 3.76 -2.65 -1.99
C TYR A 99 4.79 -3.08 -0.93
N ALA A 100 5.32 -4.29 -1.09
CA ALA A 100 6.13 -4.96 -0.09
C ALA A 100 7.34 -5.65 -0.71
N ASP A 101 8.43 -5.73 0.03
CA ASP A 101 9.67 -6.33 -0.43
C ASP A 101 9.51 -7.84 -0.70
N ASP A 102 9.62 -8.23 -1.97
CA ASP A 102 9.50 -9.62 -2.41
C ASP A 102 10.53 -10.56 -1.73
N ALA A 103 11.69 -10.03 -1.33
CA ALA A 103 12.69 -10.79 -0.59
C ALA A 103 12.21 -11.19 0.83
N GLN A 104 11.19 -10.52 1.34
CA GLN A 104 10.62 -10.72 2.67
C GLN A 104 9.34 -11.56 2.67
N ARG A 105 9.08 -12.34 1.60
CA ARG A 105 7.95 -13.29 1.51
C ARG A 105 7.72 -14.16 2.74
N ARG A 106 8.79 -14.54 3.45
CA ARG A 106 8.74 -15.39 4.65
C ARG A 106 8.52 -14.62 5.96
N ARG A 107 8.58 -13.30 5.92
CA ARG A 107 8.42 -12.42 7.09
C ARG A 107 6.98 -12.08 7.38
N ILE A 108 6.07 -12.32 6.44
CA ILE A 108 4.62 -12.25 6.70
C ILE A 108 4.10 -13.64 7.09
N THR A 109 3.50 -13.72 8.27
CA THR A 109 2.94 -14.96 8.83
C THR A 109 1.45 -15.09 8.55
N GLY A 110 0.75 -13.97 8.33
CA GLY A 110 -0.69 -13.95 8.15
C GLY A 110 -1.25 -12.61 7.69
N VAL A 111 -2.51 -12.64 7.27
CA VAL A 111 -3.34 -11.45 7.03
C VAL A 111 -4.60 -11.58 7.88
N ALA A 112 -4.85 -10.62 8.76
CA ALA A 112 -6.01 -10.60 9.62
C ALA A 112 -7.02 -9.55 9.17
N LEU A 113 -8.27 -9.97 8.98
CA LEU A 113 -9.36 -9.15 8.45
C LEU A 113 -10.43 -8.95 9.52
N MET A 114 -10.84 -7.71 9.75
CA MET A 114 -11.94 -7.37 10.67
C MET A 114 -12.86 -6.36 9.99
N PRO A 115 -13.96 -6.80 9.34
CA PRO A 115 -14.94 -5.87 8.81
C PRO A 115 -15.60 -5.07 9.95
N ALA A 116 -16.12 -3.89 9.63
CA ALA A 116 -16.87 -3.10 10.59
C ALA A 116 -18.06 -3.89 11.16
N GLY A 117 -18.31 -3.73 12.46
CA GLY A 117 -19.32 -4.49 13.19
C GLY A 117 -18.87 -5.89 13.65
N SER A 118 -17.72 -6.40 13.20
CA SER A 118 -17.12 -7.61 13.75
C SER A 118 -16.27 -7.30 14.99
N SER A 119 -16.33 -8.18 15.99
CA SER A 119 -15.43 -8.18 17.16
C SER A 119 -14.25 -9.14 17.00
N THR A 120 -14.26 -9.99 15.97
CA THR A 120 -13.25 -11.03 15.75
C THR A 120 -12.53 -10.85 14.41
N PHE A 121 -11.26 -11.25 14.37
CA PHE A 121 -10.48 -11.33 13.14
C PHE A 121 -10.77 -12.64 12.38
N LYS A 122 -10.85 -12.53 11.06
CA LYS A 122 -10.73 -13.64 10.12
C LYS A 122 -9.29 -13.67 9.61
N PHE A 123 -8.60 -14.78 9.83
CA PHE A 123 -7.21 -14.95 9.38
C PHE A 123 -7.15 -15.60 8.01
N LEU A 124 -6.25 -15.10 7.18
CA LEU A 124 -5.96 -15.58 5.83
C LEU A 124 -4.46 -15.82 5.69
N SER A 125 -4.10 -16.80 4.87
CA SER A 125 -2.71 -16.96 4.45
C SER A 125 -2.29 -15.80 3.54
N PRO A 126 -1.05 -15.29 3.68
CA PRO A 126 -0.55 -14.25 2.82
C PRO A 126 -0.44 -14.77 1.38
N THR A 127 -0.98 -14.01 0.43
CA THR A 127 -0.89 -14.31 -1.00
C THR A 127 -0.04 -13.26 -1.66
N TRP A 128 0.92 -13.67 -2.49
CA TRP A 128 1.81 -12.75 -3.18
C TRP A 128 1.47 -12.62 -4.67
N GLY A 129 1.97 -11.54 -5.29
CA GLY A 129 2.15 -11.44 -6.73
C GLY A 129 3.14 -12.46 -7.28
N ALA A 130 3.37 -12.42 -8.59
CA ALA A 130 4.49 -13.14 -9.19
C ALA A 130 5.82 -12.67 -8.56
N VAL A 131 6.83 -13.53 -8.64
CA VAL A 131 8.16 -13.21 -8.09
C VAL A 131 8.69 -11.95 -8.76
N GLY A 132 9.16 -10.99 -7.96
CA GLY A 132 9.60 -9.67 -8.43
C GLY A 132 8.51 -8.62 -8.66
N GLU A 133 7.24 -8.93 -8.40
CA GLU A 133 6.15 -7.92 -8.44
C GLU A 133 6.04 -7.09 -7.14
N ASP A 134 6.81 -7.42 -6.10
CA ASP A 134 6.83 -6.68 -4.82
C ASP A 134 5.42 -6.41 -4.25
N THR A 135 4.52 -7.40 -4.36
CA THR A 135 3.10 -7.20 -4.05
C THR A 135 2.60 -8.31 -3.15
N VAL A 136 2.06 -7.94 -1.99
CA VAL A 136 1.29 -8.84 -1.11
C VAL A 136 -0.19 -8.48 -1.11
N LYS A 137 -1.05 -9.48 -1.08
CA LYS A 137 -2.49 -9.38 -1.33
C LYS A 137 -3.27 -9.79 -0.09
N ALA A 138 -4.12 -8.89 0.40
CA ALA A 138 -5.21 -9.19 1.31
C ALA A 138 -6.47 -9.48 0.49
N THR A 139 -6.70 -10.77 0.21
CA THR A 139 -7.79 -11.24 -0.66
C THR A 139 -8.28 -12.61 -0.21
N PRO A 140 -9.59 -12.92 -0.34
CA PRO A 140 -10.67 -12.01 -0.72
C PRO A 140 -11.18 -11.18 0.48
N LEU A 141 -11.43 -9.89 0.27
CA LEU A 141 -12.20 -9.05 1.20
C LEU A 141 -13.70 -9.28 0.96
N LYS A 142 -14.19 -8.97 -0.24
CA LYS A 142 -15.62 -8.99 -0.63
C LYS A 142 -16.50 -8.20 0.36
N TRP A 143 -16.03 -7.03 0.76
CA TRP A 143 -16.73 -6.18 1.73
C TRP A 143 -17.68 -5.22 1.04
N SER A 144 -18.87 -5.03 1.60
CA SER A 144 -19.72 -3.88 1.25
C SER A 144 -19.12 -2.58 1.78
N LYS A 145 -19.67 -1.42 1.37
CA LYS A 145 -19.29 -0.12 1.95
C LYS A 145 -19.41 -0.11 3.47
N GLU A 146 -20.48 -0.69 4.01
CA GLU A 146 -20.73 -0.73 5.45
C GLU A 146 -19.65 -1.55 6.18
N GLN A 147 -19.27 -2.70 5.61
CA GLN A 147 -18.20 -3.54 6.16
C GLN A 147 -16.82 -2.91 6.03
N ALA A 148 -16.58 -2.15 4.96
CA ALA A 148 -15.34 -1.42 4.75
C ALA A 148 -15.23 -0.17 5.63
N ALA A 149 -16.34 0.48 5.98
CA ALA A 149 -16.37 1.71 6.77
C ALA A 149 -15.89 1.48 8.22
N GLY A 150 -14.59 1.65 8.44
CA GLY A 150 -13.93 1.37 9.71
C GLY A 150 -13.44 -0.08 9.84
N GLY A 151 -13.56 -0.89 8.79
CA GLY A 151 -12.95 -2.21 8.70
C GLY A 151 -11.42 -2.12 8.78
N LYS A 152 -10.78 -3.17 9.29
CA LYS A 152 -9.33 -3.25 9.45
C LYS A 152 -8.78 -4.42 8.64
N VAL A 153 -7.79 -4.12 7.81
CA VAL A 153 -6.93 -5.12 7.15
C VAL A 153 -5.59 -5.06 7.84
N CYS A 154 -5.12 -6.17 8.41
CA CYS A 154 -3.87 -6.21 9.15
C CYS A 154 -2.88 -7.19 8.54
N LEU A 155 -1.62 -6.80 8.49
CA LEU A 155 -0.51 -7.67 8.17
C LEU A 155 0.09 -8.20 9.48
N GLU A 156 0.31 -9.51 9.55
CA GLU A 156 0.99 -10.17 10.65
C GLU A 156 2.41 -10.51 10.20
N LEU A 157 3.39 -9.84 10.79
CA LEU A 157 4.80 -10.05 10.51
C LEU A 157 5.43 -10.96 11.57
N ASP A 158 6.57 -11.55 11.27
CA ASP A 158 7.37 -12.28 12.25
C ASP A 158 8.03 -11.35 13.26
N ASP A 159 8.45 -11.93 14.38
CA ASP A 159 9.12 -11.20 15.44
C ASP A 159 10.50 -10.75 14.96
N GLY A 160 10.64 -9.43 14.79
CA GLY A 160 11.86 -8.78 14.28
C GLY A 160 11.69 -8.04 12.97
N THR A 161 10.56 -8.24 12.26
CA THR A 161 10.25 -7.45 11.07
C THR A 161 9.33 -6.29 11.42
N THR A 162 9.76 -5.09 11.04
CA THR A 162 8.92 -3.88 11.16
C THR A 162 8.14 -3.67 9.87
N LEU A 163 7.01 -2.98 9.96
CA LEU A 163 6.26 -2.63 8.75
C LEU A 163 7.08 -1.74 7.80
N GLY A 164 8.01 -0.93 8.32
CA GLY A 164 8.88 -0.07 7.50
C GLY A 164 10.01 -0.80 6.79
N SER A 165 10.53 -1.89 7.38
CA SER A 165 11.43 -2.78 6.65
C SER A 165 10.69 -3.63 5.64
N PHE A 166 9.42 -3.97 5.90
CA PHE A 166 8.63 -4.86 5.05
C PHE A 166 8.02 -4.16 3.82
N CYS A 167 7.46 -2.97 4.00
CA CYS A 167 6.87 -2.21 2.90
C CYS A 167 7.94 -1.45 2.11
N LYS A 168 7.77 -1.38 0.79
CA LYS A 168 8.62 -0.54 -0.06
C LYS A 168 8.05 0.88 -0.09
N GLY A 169 8.88 1.88 0.20
CA GLY A 169 8.54 3.29 0.09
C GLY A 169 8.75 3.84 -1.33
N ALA A 170 8.41 5.10 -1.56
CA ALA A 170 8.89 5.84 -2.75
C ALA A 170 10.40 6.12 -2.63
N THR A 171 10.90 6.16 -1.39
CA THR A 171 12.30 6.08 -1.00
C THR A 171 12.47 5.10 0.17
N ASP A 172 13.64 4.49 0.33
CA ASP A 172 13.96 3.57 1.44
C ASP A 172 13.92 4.24 2.83
N SER A 173 13.73 5.56 2.89
CA SER A 173 13.58 6.36 4.10
C SER A 173 12.12 6.72 4.43
N ASP A 174 11.17 6.46 3.53
CA ASP A 174 9.78 6.81 3.79
C ASP A 174 9.18 5.81 4.76
N SER A 175 8.80 6.29 5.95
CA SER A 175 8.00 5.54 6.92
C SER A 175 6.56 5.44 6.43
N THR A 176 6.36 4.91 5.22
CA THR A 176 5.08 4.81 4.53
C THR A 176 4.92 3.43 3.94
N CYS A 177 3.79 2.80 4.20
CA CYS A 177 3.37 1.60 3.48
C CYS A 177 2.32 1.98 2.44
N TRP A 178 2.61 1.66 1.17
CA TRP A 178 1.71 1.92 0.05
C TRP A 178 0.76 0.75 -0.15
N ALA A 179 -0.51 1.06 -0.37
CA ALA A 179 -1.51 0.06 -0.65
C ALA A 179 -2.62 0.58 -1.54
N ASN A 180 -3.25 -0.33 -2.27
CA ASN A 180 -4.33 -0.03 -3.19
C ASN A 180 -5.51 -0.98 -2.96
N ILE A 181 -6.71 -0.46 -3.17
CA ILE A 181 -7.97 -1.18 -2.96
C ILE A 181 -8.62 -1.39 -4.32
N PHE A 182 -9.03 -2.61 -4.62
CA PHE A 182 -9.77 -2.92 -5.83
C PHE A 182 -11.24 -3.12 -5.53
N ASP A 183 -12.09 -2.68 -6.47
CA ASP A 183 -13.49 -3.06 -6.55
C ASP A 183 -13.64 -4.40 -7.29
N ASP A 184 -14.88 -4.87 -7.46
CA ASP A 184 -15.16 -6.13 -8.15
C ASP A 184 -14.81 -6.08 -9.65
N THR A 185 -14.86 -4.90 -10.27
CA THR A 185 -14.50 -4.74 -11.69
C THR A 185 -12.99 -4.73 -11.90
N LYS A 186 -12.21 -4.41 -10.86
CA LYS A 186 -10.75 -4.20 -10.88
C LYS A 186 -10.30 -3.04 -11.76
N ASN A 187 -11.23 -2.23 -12.27
CA ASN A 187 -10.90 -1.03 -13.05
C ASN A 187 -10.43 0.10 -12.13
N CYS A 188 -10.79 0.04 -10.86
CA CYS A 188 -10.53 1.06 -9.85
C CYS A 188 -9.50 0.57 -8.86
N CYS A 189 -8.46 1.38 -8.66
CA CYS A 189 -7.25 0.95 -8.01
C CYS A 189 -6.51 2.14 -7.39
N PRO A 190 -7.19 2.93 -6.56
CA PRO A 190 -6.56 4.07 -5.91
C PRO A 190 -5.34 3.64 -5.09
N LEU A 191 -4.29 4.44 -5.20
CA LEU A 191 -3.07 4.24 -4.42
C LEU A 191 -3.13 5.12 -3.15
N PHE A 192 -2.87 4.52 -2.01
CA PHE A 192 -2.89 5.17 -0.71
C PHE A 192 -1.57 4.97 0.01
N ALA A 193 -1.11 6.03 0.68
CA ALA A 193 -0.02 6.00 1.63
C ALA A 193 -0.58 5.94 3.05
N SER A 194 -0.06 5.03 3.87
CA SER A 194 -0.28 5.04 5.31
C SER A 194 1.07 5.14 6.03
N ALA A 195 1.22 6.18 6.84
CA ALA A 195 2.39 6.41 7.67
C ALA A 195 2.47 5.35 8.79
N LEU A 196 3.69 4.94 9.10
CA LEU A 196 4.03 3.92 10.10
C LEU A 196 3.99 4.44 11.53
#